data_AF-A0A239MTS2-F1
#
_entry.id   AF-A0A239MTS2-F1
#
_cell.length_a   1.000
_cell.length_b   1.000
_cell.length_c   1.000
_cell.angle_alpha   90.00
_cell.angle_beta   90.00
_cell.angle_gamma   90.00
#
_symmetry.space_group_name_H-M   'P 1'
#
loop_
_entity.id
_entity.type
_entity.pdbx_description
1 polymer ?
#
loop_
_entity_poly.entity_id
_entity_poly.type
_entity_poly.pdbx_seq_one_letter_code
_entity_poly.pdbx_strand_id
1 'polypeptide(L)' 'MSTPTPVLVQVRQKEVGIAYLLWFFLGGLGIHQFYLGKTGRGLLYLFTLGIFGIGLVIDLFTLPSQVRQRNTQLAVGIG' A
#
# COMPACT_ATOMS: atom_id res chain seq x y z
N MET A 1 -20.44 -30.64 19.66
CA MET A 1 -19.95 -30.45 18.27
C MET A 1 -19.47 -29.01 18.16
N SER A 2 -18.22 -28.75 18.55
CA SER A 2 -17.60 -27.42 18.47
C SER A 2 -17.15 -27.18 17.04
N THR A 3 -17.87 -26.35 16.31
CA THR A 3 -17.45 -25.86 14.99
C THR A 3 -16.00 -25.37 15.08
N PRO A 4 -15.07 -25.85 14.24
CA PRO A 4 -13.75 -25.25 14.16
C PRO A 4 -13.94 -23.84 13.63
N THR A 5 -13.78 -22.84 14.51
CA THR A 5 -13.62 -21.45 14.11
C THR A 5 -12.52 -21.44 13.07
N PRO A 6 -12.76 -21.00 11.82
CA PRO A 6 -11.67 -20.85 10.90
C PRO A 6 -10.83 -19.71 11.48
N VAL A 7 -9.71 -20.05 12.11
CA VAL A 7 -8.62 -19.11 12.42
C VAL A 7 -8.02 -18.76 11.07
N LEU A 8 -8.80 -18.11 10.21
CA LEU A 8 -8.35 -17.53 8.97
C LEU A 8 -7.25 -16.60 9.43
N VAL A 9 -6.02 -16.92 9.05
CA VAL A 9 -4.85 -16.06 9.23
C VAL A 9 -5.33 -14.65 8.93
N GLN A 10 -5.52 -13.84 9.98
CA GLN A 10 -6.15 -12.54 9.84
C GLN A 10 -5.07 -11.64 9.27
N VAL A 11 -4.87 -11.76 7.96
CA VAL A 11 -3.90 -10.93 7.27
C VAL A 11 -4.45 -9.53 7.35
N ARG A 12 -3.84 -8.74 8.24
CA ARG A 12 -4.26 -7.38 8.54
C ARG A 12 -4.34 -6.63 7.22
N GLN A 13 -5.57 -6.26 6.86
CA GLN A 13 -5.83 -5.50 5.66
C GLN A 13 -5.17 -4.12 5.80
N LYS A 14 -4.60 -3.62 4.73
CA LYS A 14 -4.04 -2.28 4.63
C LYS A 14 -5.20 -1.30 4.48
N GLU A 15 -5.12 -0.19 5.21
CA GLU A 15 -6.14 0.86 5.18
C GLU A 15 -5.79 1.92 4.16
N VAL A 16 -6.78 2.32 3.35
CA VAL A 16 -6.61 3.38 2.34
C VAL A 16 -6.30 4.71 3.02
N GLY A 17 -6.94 5.00 4.16
CA GLY A 17 -6.70 6.23 4.93
C GLY A 17 -5.26 6.34 5.43
N ILE A 18 -4.67 5.24 5.92
CA ILE A 18 -3.27 5.22 6.36
C ILE A 18 -2.33 5.44 5.17
N ALA A 19 -2.64 4.85 4.01
CA ALA A 19 -1.86 5.08 2.80
C ALA A 19 -1.91 6.55 2.36
N TYR A 20 -3.06 7.22 2.43
CA TYR A 20 -3.18 8.66 2.13
C TYR A 20 -2.46 9.52 3.16
N LEU A 21 -2.50 9.15 4.43
CA LEU A 21 -1.78 9.85 5.49
C LEU A 21 -0.26 9.81 5.24
N LEU A 22 0.26 8.63 4.92
CA LEU A 22 1.66 8.45 4.52
C LEU A 22 2.00 9.20 3.24
N TRP A 23 1.10 9.22 2.27
CA TRP A 23 1.27 9.96 1.03
C TRP A 23 1.28 11.49 1.26
N PHE A 24 0.45 12.01 2.15
CA PHE A 24 0.40 13.45 2.43
C PHE A 24 1.66 13.95 3.14
N PHE A 25 2.11 13.25 4.19
CA PHE A 25 3.28 13.67 4.97
C PHE A 25 4.60 13.28 4.31
N LEU A 26 4.69 12.09 3.73
CA LEU A 26 5.93 11.46 3.26
C LEU A 26 5.85 11.06 1.77
N GLY A 27 4.86 11.53 1.01
CA GLY A 27 4.66 11.13 -0.40
C GLY A 27 5.83 11.51 -1.30
N GLY A 28 6.44 12.69 -1.08
CA GLY A 28 7.63 13.12 -1.83
C GLY A 28 8.84 12.19 -1.64
N LEU A 29 8.89 11.46 -0.52
CA LEU A 29 9.90 10.42 -0.24
C LEU A 29 9.47 9.03 -0.73
N GLY A 30 8.22 8.87 -1.17
CA GLY A 30 7.67 7.59 -1.64
C GLY A 30 7.33 6.58 -0.54
N ILE A 31 7.21 7.00 0.72
CA ILE A 31 7.09 6.07 1.87
C ILE A 31 5.76 5.29 1.86
N HIS A 32 4.70 5.86 1.28
CA HIS A 32 3.42 5.17 1.07
C HIS A 32 3.56 3.89 0.22
N GLN A 33 4.52 3.84 -0.71
CA GLN A 33 4.78 2.64 -1.53
C GLN A 33 5.41 1.51 -0.73
N PHE A 34 6.25 1.82 0.27
CA PHE A 34 6.80 0.82 1.19
C PHE A 34 5.71 0.23 2.09
N TYR A 35 4.73 1.03 2.51
CA TYR A 35 3.56 0.52 3.24
C TYR A 35 2.75 -0.48 2.42
N LEU A 36 2.67 -0.29 1.11
CA LEU A 36 2.03 -1.22 0.17
C LEU A 36 2.95 -2.38 -0.26
N GLY A 37 4.14 -2.54 0.33
CA GLY A 37 5.08 -3.60 -0.01
C GLY A 37 5.60 -3.50 -1.46
N LYS A 38 5.64 -2.28 -2.02
CA LYS A 38 6.18 -1.97 -3.35
C LYS A 38 7.52 -1.23 -3.22
N THR A 39 8.51 -1.91 -2.63
CA THR A 39 9.83 -1.36 -2.31
C THR A 39 10.53 -0.75 -3.53
N GLY A 40 10.45 -1.39 -4.70
CA GLY A 40 11.07 -0.86 -5.92
C GLY A 40 10.50 0.50 -6.36
N ARG A 41 9.18 0.70 -6.24
CA ARG A 41 8.53 1.99 -6.54
C ARG A 41 8.88 3.05 -5.50
N GLY A 42 8.92 2.68 -4.22
CA GLY A 42 9.34 3.59 -3.15
C GLY A 42 10.79 4.06 -3.34
N LEU A 43 11.68 3.15 -3.74
CA LEU A 43 13.07 3.49 -4.02
C LEU A 43 13.20 4.41 -5.24
N LEU A 44 12.42 4.16 -6.30
CA LEU A 44 12.35 5.06 -7.44
C LEU A 44 11.94 6.47 -7.01
N TYR A 45 10.90 6.60 -6.17
CA TYR A 45 10.47 7.90 -5.63
C TYR A 45 11.54 8.56 -4.77
N LEU A 46 12.32 7.81 -3.99
CA LEU A 46 13.39 8.35 -3.16
C LEU A 46 14.54 8.93 -4.00
N PHE A 47 14.95 8.22 -5.06
CA PHE A 47 16.02 8.67 -5.96
C PHE A 47 15.57 9.77 -6.94
N THR A 48 14.27 9.88 -7.20
CA THR A 48 13.70 10.85 -8.16
C THR A 48 12.88 11.96 -7.50
N LEU A 49 12.85 12.02 -6.17
CA LEU A 49 12.00 12.94 -5.38
C LEU A 49 10.52 12.92 -5.85
N GLY A 50 9.94 11.73 -6.01
CA GLY A 50 8.56 11.54 -6.46
C GLY A 50 8.27 11.93 -7.92
N ILE A 51 9.32 12.10 -8.73
CA ILE A 51 9.34 12.56 -10.13
C ILE A 51 8.56 13.88 -10.32
N PHE A 52 9.07 14.96 -9.72
CA PHE A 52 8.57 16.34 -9.88
C PHE A 52 7.12 16.60 -9.42
N GLY A 53 6.56 15.73 -8.57
CA GLY A 53 5.19 15.84 -8.07
C GLY A 53 4.13 15.19 -8.96
N ILE A 54 4.45 14.84 -10.21
CA ILE A 54 3.53 14.10 -11.09
C ILE A 54 3.22 12.72 -10.52
N GLY A 55 4.22 12.05 -9.94
CA GLY A 55 4.02 10.77 -9.26
C GLY A 55 3.01 10.86 -8.12
N LEU A 56 2.99 11.98 -7.38
CA LEU A 56 2.03 12.20 -6.30
C LEU A 56 0.61 12.33 -6.83
N VAL A 57 0.42 13.07 -7.94
CA VAL A 57 -0.89 13.25 -8.56
C VAL A 57 -1.44 11.92 -9.08
N ILE A 58 -0.61 11.11 -9.74
CA ILE A 58 -1.02 9.77 -10.21
C ILE A 58 -1.37 8.87 -9.03
N ASP A 59 -0.59 8.92 -7.95
CA ASP A 59 -0.87 8.14 -6.75
C ASP A 59 -2.19 8.55 -6.10
N LEU A 60 -2.58 9.83 -6.13
CA LEU A 60 -3.86 10.29 -5.56
C LEU A 60 -5.05 9.49 -6.09
N PHE A 61 -5.07 9.16 -7.39
CA PHE A 61 -6.14 8.39 -8.02
C PHE A 61 -5.93 6.87 -7.94
N THR A 62 -4.68 6.41 -7.98
CA THR A 62 -4.39 4.97 -8.04
C THR A 62 -4.27 4.32 -6.66
N LEU A 63 -4.02 5.07 -5.58
CA LEU A 63 -3.83 4.58 -4.22
C LEU A 63 -4.94 3.61 -3.74
N PRO A 64 -6.25 3.90 -3.92
CA PRO A 64 -7.32 3.01 -3.46
C PRO A 64 -7.27 1.67 -4.19
N SER A 65 -6.95 1.68 -5.49
CA SER A 65 -6.76 0.46 -6.28
C SER A 65 -5.52 -0.31 -5.82
N GLN A 66 -4.43 0.37 -5.47
CA GLN A 66 -3.21 -0.28 -4.99
C GLN A 66 -3.42 -0.96 -3.63
N VAL A 67 -4.14 -0.31 -2.71
CA VAL A 67 -4.51 -0.88 -1.42
C VAL A 67 -5.40 -2.10 -1.60
N ARG A 68 -6.44 -2.00 -2.44
CA ARG A 68 -7.31 -3.12 -2.77
C ARG A 68 -6.53 -4.30 -3.34
N GLN A 69 -5.64 -4.04 -4.30
CA GLN A 69 -4.80 -5.08 -4.90
C GLN A 69 -3.90 -5.76 -3.87
N ARG A 70 -3.25 -5.00 -2.97
CA ARG A 70 -2.44 -5.60 -1.90
C ARG A 70 -3.27 -6.41 -0.93
N ASN A 71 -4.43 -5.91 -0.55
CA ASN A 71 -5.39 -6.62 0.31
C ASN A 71 -5.87 -7.92 -0.32
N THR A 72 -6.13 -7.94 -1.62
CA THR A 72 -6.44 -9.17 -2.37
C THR A 72 -5.26 -10.14 -2.39
N GLN A 73 -4.03 -9.65 -2.61
CA GLN A 73 -2.83 -10.49 -2.59
C GLN A 73 -2.57 -11.11 -1.21
N LEU A 74 -2.76 -10.32 -0.15
CA LEU A 74 -2.73 -10.77 1.23
C LEU A 74 -3.81 -11.83 1.52
N ALA A 75 -5.01 -11.68 0.96
CA ALA A 75 -6.10 -12.63 1.13
C ALA A 75 -5.85 -13.98 0.43
N VAL A 76 -5.09 -13.98 -0.68
CA VAL A 76 -4.77 -15.20 -1.44
C VAL A 76 -3.38 -15.76 -1.11
N GLY A 77 -2.67 -15.19 -0.12
CA GLY A 77 -1.42 -15.73 0.42
C GLY A 77 -0.15 -15.41 -0.39
N ILE A 78 -0.21 -14.44 -1.30
CA ILE A 78 0.95 -13.96 -2.08
C ILE A 78 1.47 -12.68 -1.44
N GLY A 79 2.57 -12.79 -0.69
CA GLY A 79 3.30 -11.66 -0.10
C GLY A 79 4.39 -11.14 -1.04
#